data_AF-A0A848Z0L8-F1
#
_entry.id   AF-A0A848Z0L8-F1
#
_cell.length_a   1.000
_cell.length_b   1.000
_cell.length_c   1.000
_cell.angle_alpha   90.00
_cell.angle_beta   90.00
_cell.angle_gamma   90.00
#
_symmetry.space_group_name_H-M   'P 1'
#
loop_
_entity.id
_entity.type
_entity.pdbx_description
1 polymer ?
#
loop_
_entity_poly.entity_id
_entity_poly.type
_entity_poly.pdbx_seq_one_letter_code
_entity_poly.pdbx_strand_id
1 'polypeptide(L)'
;MRPPARQFCITAVSRHTWWYRYWIEFKGGIGTASRRVTTRVGEFTLGVLVQANQGERDQLEIAGVPVGRMIPEHSIVREKEGSIIIVIATDAPLLPLQLKRVARRATMGLARTGSMGSHTSGDIFIAFSTANPGAFRDDTLNRLDMLPDNHLNPIFQAAVQSTEEAIINALVASGDMVGAGDRKVIGLPLKKLSELFP
;
A
#
# COMPACT_ATOMS: atom_id res chain seq x y z
N MET A 1 -1.22 -2.51 25.34
CA MET A 1 -0.55 -3.56 24.54
C MET A 1 -1.30 -3.68 23.22
N ARG A 2 -0.68 -3.37 22.08
CA ARG A 2 -1.30 -3.60 20.75
C ARG A 2 -1.20 -5.10 20.44
N PRO A 3 -2.29 -5.77 20.02
CA PRO A 3 -2.19 -7.16 19.59
C PRO A 3 -1.31 -7.23 18.33
N PRO A 4 -0.48 -8.27 18.18
CA PRO A 4 0.35 -8.45 17.00
C PRO A 4 -0.55 -8.64 15.77
N ALA A 5 -0.37 -7.81 14.75
CA ALA A 5 -0.95 -8.05 13.44
C ALA A 5 -0.38 -9.37 12.91
N ARG A 6 -1.23 -10.40 12.79
CA ARG A 6 -0.84 -11.64 12.12
C ARG A 6 -0.74 -11.36 10.63
N GLN A 7 0.48 -11.17 10.14
CA GLN A 7 0.81 -10.88 8.75
C GLN A 7 0.74 -12.16 7.93
N PHE A 8 -0.16 -12.23 6.94
CA PHE A 8 -0.05 -13.20 5.86
C PHE A 8 0.86 -12.59 4.80
N CYS A 9 2.09 -13.10 4.72
CA CYS A 9 3.08 -12.67 3.74
C CYS A 9 2.71 -13.24 2.37
N ILE A 10 2.22 -12.39 1.46
CA ILE A 10 2.32 -12.67 0.02
C ILE A 10 3.63 -12.02 -0.43
N THR A 11 4.67 -12.84 -0.53
CA THR A 11 5.99 -12.40 -1.02
C THR A 11 5.85 -11.76 -2.40
N ALA A 12 6.53 -10.63 -2.61
CA ALA A 12 6.59 -9.92 -3.88
C ALA A 12 6.97 -10.85 -5.04
N VAL A 13 6.01 -11.16 -5.92
CA VAL A 13 6.29 -11.86 -7.18
C VAL A 13 6.83 -10.84 -8.17
N SER A 14 8.13 -10.54 -8.10
CA SER A 14 8.86 -9.86 -9.19
C SER A 14 10.35 -9.67 -8.89
N ARG A 15 11.13 -10.73 -8.65
CA ARG A 15 12.59 -10.61 -8.84
C ARG A 15 12.98 -10.40 -10.31
N HIS A 16 12.06 -10.71 -11.24
CA HIS A 16 12.32 -10.78 -12.68
C HIS A 16 11.34 -9.97 -13.55
N THR A 17 10.33 -9.30 -12.96
CA THR A 17 9.37 -8.52 -13.74
C THR A 17 9.81 -7.07 -13.86
N TRP A 18 9.73 -6.59 -15.10
CA TRP A 18 10.10 -5.26 -15.53
C TRP A 18 9.13 -4.22 -14.96
N TRP A 19 9.53 -3.60 -13.86
CA TRP A 19 9.04 -2.28 -13.47
C TRP A 19 10.22 -1.34 -13.69
N TYR A 20 10.28 -0.73 -14.88
CA TYR A 20 11.34 0.20 -15.33
C TYR A 20 11.44 1.48 -14.50
N ARG A 21 10.56 1.65 -13.52
CA ARG A 21 10.45 2.87 -12.75
C ARG A 21 10.50 2.59 -11.24
N TYR A 22 11.05 3.57 -10.56
CA TYR A 22 11.72 3.45 -9.28
C TYR A 22 10.76 4.02 -8.25
N TRP A 23 10.61 3.37 -7.12
CA TRP A 23 9.87 3.95 -6.01
C TRP A 23 10.86 4.75 -5.20
N ILE A 24 10.70 6.06 -5.17
CA ILE A 24 11.57 6.94 -4.38
C ILE A 24 13.06 6.71 -4.70
N GLU A 25 13.40 6.47 -5.97
CA GLU A 25 14.76 6.13 -6.43
C GLU A 25 15.39 4.84 -5.84
N PHE A 26 14.68 4.09 -5.00
CA PHE A 26 14.96 2.68 -4.73
C PHE A 26 14.15 1.78 -5.68
N LYS A 27 14.48 0.49 -5.67
CA LYS A 27 13.69 -0.51 -6.37
C LYS A 27 12.31 -0.60 -5.73
N GLY A 28 11.29 -0.22 -6.50
CA GLY A 28 9.88 -0.46 -6.18
C GLY A 28 9.42 -1.85 -6.63
N GLY A 29 8.13 -2.12 -6.50
CA GLY A 29 7.56 -3.41 -6.87
C GLY A 29 6.18 -3.65 -6.29
N ILE A 30 5.90 -4.91 -5.99
CA ILE A 30 4.66 -5.32 -5.34
C ILE A 30 4.88 -5.43 -3.84
N GLY A 31 3.96 -4.89 -3.06
CA GLY A 31 3.92 -5.08 -1.62
C GLY A 31 2.51 -5.33 -1.13
N THR A 32 2.40 -5.95 0.04
CA THR A 32 1.11 -6.22 0.67
C THR A 32 1.20 -6.12 2.18
N ALA A 33 0.07 -5.84 2.82
CA ALA A 33 -0.10 -5.94 4.25
C ALA A 33 -1.59 -6.13 4.56
N SER A 34 -1.89 -6.60 5.77
CA SER A 34 -3.27 -6.76 6.23
C SER A 34 -3.42 -6.44 7.71
N ARG A 35 -4.67 -6.23 8.12
CA ARG A 35 -5.07 -6.02 9.51
C ARG A 35 -6.35 -6.79 9.79
N ARG A 36 -6.40 -7.43 10.96
CA ARG A 36 -7.67 -7.86 11.57
C ARG A 36 -8.31 -6.65 12.23
N VAL A 37 -9.60 -6.48 12.03
CA VAL A 37 -10.39 -5.34 12.49
C VAL A 37 -11.53 -5.84 13.35
N THR A 38 -11.45 -5.57 14.66
CA THR A 38 -12.54 -5.87 15.58
C THR A 38 -13.49 -4.68 15.65
N THR A 39 -14.76 -4.92 15.40
CA THR A 39 -15.86 -3.96 15.57
C THR A 39 -16.82 -4.47 16.65
N ARG A 40 -17.84 -3.70 17.04
CA ARG A 40 -18.85 -4.19 17.99
C ARG A 40 -19.73 -5.31 17.42
N VAL A 41 -19.76 -5.46 16.09
CA VAL A 41 -20.65 -6.40 15.40
C VAL A 41 -19.91 -7.61 14.79
N GLY A 42 -18.58 -7.66 14.92
CA GLY A 42 -17.80 -8.78 14.40
C GLY A 42 -16.33 -8.44 14.16
N GLU A 43 -15.57 -9.47 13.83
CA GLU A 43 -14.17 -9.36 13.39
C GLU A 43 -14.10 -9.54 11.88
N PHE A 44 -13.35 -8.63 11.25
CA PHE A 44 -13.16 -8.58 9.80
C PHE A 44 -11.66 -8.54 9.48
N THR A 45 -11.31 -8.75 8.23
CA THR A 45 -9.97 -8.63 7.68
C THR A 45 -9.95 -7.59 6.59
N LEU A 46 -9.00 -6.67 6.64
CA LEU A 46 -8.69 -5.76 5.54
C LEU A 46 -7.28 -6.02 5.04
N GLY A 47 -7.16 -6.35 3.76
CA GLY A 47 -5.89 -6.53 3.05
C GLY A 47 -5.65 -5.41 2.04
N VAL A 48 -4.39 -5.08 1.82
CA VAL A 48 -3.95 -4.13 0.80
C VAL A 48 -2.86 -4.78 -0.06
N LEU A 49 -2.96 -4.62 -1.38
CA LEU A 49 -1.92 -4.91 -2.35
C LEU A 49 -1.55 -3.61 -3.06
N VAL A 50 -0.25 -3.35 -3.20
CA VAL A 50 0.28 -2.14 -3.82
C VAL A 50 1.21 -2.52 -4.96
N GLN A 51 1.09 -1.80 -6.08
CA GLN A 51 2.12 -1.68 -7.09
C GLN A 51 2.76 -0.30 -6.93
N ALA A 52 3.99 -0.26 -6.39
CA ALA A 52 4.68 0.94 -5.96
C ALA A 52 5.70 1.42 -7.01
N ASN A 53 5.50 2.60 -7.59
CA ASN A 53 6.31 3.16 -8.68
C ASN A 53 6.33 4.70 -8.73
N GLN A 54 6.22 5.38 -7.58
CA GLN A 54 6.23 6.85 -7.49
C GLN A 54 7.10 7.35 -6.33
N GLY A 55 7.25 8.67 -6.24
CA GLY A 55 7.89 9.40 -5.13
C GLY A 55 9.35 9.80 -5.39
N GLU A 56 9.87 10.71 -4.56
CA GLU A 56 11.22 11.30 -4.68
C GLU A 56 12.10 10.89 -3.49
N ARG A 57 13.42 10.68 -3.71
CA ARG A 57 14.37 10.15 -2.68
C ARG A 57 14.18 10.81 -1.33
N ASP A 58 14.20 12.13 -1.32
CA ASP A 58 14.20 12.99 -0.13
C ASP A 58 12.88 13.04 0.63
N GLN A 59 11.80 12.52 0.04
CA GLN A 59 10.46 12.45 0.62
C GLN A 59 10.25 11.17 1.41
N LEU A 60 11.03 10.08 1.17
CA LEU A 60 10.78 8.80 1.85
C LEU A 60 10.81 8.94 3.37
N GLU A 61 9.65 8.69 3.96
CA GLU A 61 9.45 8.54 5.39
C GLU A 61 9.05 7.10 5.74
N ILE A 62 9.66 6.54 6.77
CA ILE A 62 9.28 5.25 7.34
C ILE A 62 9.08 5.45 8.83
N ALA A 63 7.86 5.20 9.32
CA ALA A 63 7.48 5.42 10.72
C ALA A 63 7.86 6.83 11.26
N GLY A 64 7.78 7.86 10.40
CA GLY A 64 8.13 9.25 10.71
C GLY A 64 9.63 9.57 10.68
N VAL A 65 10.49 8.60 10.39
CA VAL A 65 11.93 8.83 10.17
C VAL A 65 12.16 9.19 8.69
N PRO A 66 12.88 10.29 8.38
CA PRO A 66 13.13 10.73 7.00
C PRO A 66 14.24 9.89 6.33
N VAL A 67 13.99 8.59 6.19
CA VAL A 67 14.93 7.57 5.67
C VAL A 67 15.53 7.98 4.33
N GLY A 68 14.73 8.60 3.47
CA GLY A 68 15.16 9.11 2.18
C GLY A 68 16.36 10.04 2.22
N ARG A 69 16.39 10.93 3.23
CA ARG A 69 17.49 11.90 3.44
C ARG A 69 18.68 11.27 4.16
N MET A 70 18.42 10.24 4.97
CA MET A 70 19.44 9.54 5.76
C MET A 70 20.19 8.48 4.94
N ILE A 71 19.65 8.07 3.78
CA ILE A 71 20.29 7.15 2.83
C ILE A 71 20.34 7.81 1.44
N PRO A 72 21.22 8.82 1.24
CA PRO A 72 21.25 9.60 0.00
C PRO A 72 22.02 8.91 -1.14
N GLU A 73 22.77 7.84 -0.86
CA GLU A 73 23.67 7.27 -1.86
C GLU A 73 22.93 6.59 -3.02
N HIS A 74 23.56 6.58 -4.19
CA HIS A 74 23.00 6.01 -5.43
C HIS A 74 21.62 6.57 -5.82
N SER A 75 21.29 7.78 -5.34
CA SER A 75 20.22 8.61 -5.88
C SER A 75 20.45 8.82 -7.38
N ILE A 76 19.35 8.79 -8.13
CA ILE A 76 19.34 8.93 -9.57
C ILE A 76 18.45 10.10 -9.95
N VAL A 77 19.05 11.13 -10.54
CA VAL A 77 18.30 12.28 -11.05
C VAL A 77 17.39 11.81 -12.19
N ARG A 78 16.07 11.99 -12.04
CA ARG A 78 15.07 11.57 -13.02
C ARG A 78 14.04 12.64 -13.32
N GLU A 79 13.44 12.54 -14.50
CA GLU A 79 12.18 13.19 -14.81
C GLU A 79 11.09 12.69 -13.85
N LYS A 80 10.36 13.64 -13.27
CA LYS A 80 9.31 13.40 -12.28
C LYS A 80 8.12 12.73 -12.97
N GLU A 81 8.11 11.41 -13.09
CA GLU A 81 6.94 10.64 -13.52
C GLU A 81 6.85 9.36 -12.69
N GLY A 82 5.67 9.09 -12.14
CA GLY A 82 5.44 7.97 -11.24
C GLY A 82 4.01 7.43 -11.34
N SER A 83 3.77 6.29 -10.71
CA SER A 83 2.42 5.79 -10.50
C SER A 83 2.34 4.92 -9.26
N ILE A 84 1.13 4.79 -8.71
CA ILE A 84 0.84 3.80 -7.70
C ILE A 84 -0.58 3.28 -7.87
N ILE A 85 -0.72 1.96 -7.83
CA ILE A 85 -2.02 1.30 -7.79
C ILE A 85 -2.16 0.64 -6.42
N ILE A 86 -3.23 1.00 -5.70
CA ILE A 86 -3.55 0.45 -4.38
C ILE A 86 -4.89 -0.27 -4.48
N VAL A 87 -4.86 -1.57 -4.22
CA VAL A 87 -6.03 -2.44 -4.17
C VAL A 87 -6.32 -2.78 -2.71
N ILE A 88 -7.53 -2.46 -2.24
CA ILE A 88 -8.00 -2.76 -0.89
C ILE A 88 -9.09 -3.82 -0.96
N ALA A 89 -8.92 -4.91 -0.22
CA ALA A 89 -9.89 -5.98 -0.10
C ALA A 89 -10.35 -6.09 1.36
N THR A 90 -11.64 -6.38 1.59
CA THR A 90 -12.16 -6.64 2.92
C THR A 90 -13.28 -7.67 2.92
N ASP A 91 -13.40 -8.45 3.98
CA ASP A 91 -14.54 -9.33 4.23
C ASP A 91 -15.67 -8.63 5.02
N ALA A 92 -15.51 -7.34 5.39
CA ALA A 92 -16.57 -6.55 6.00
C ALA A 92 -17.70 -6.25 5.00
N PRO A 93 -18.98 -6.38 5.38
CA PRO A 93 -20.11 -6.06 4.52
C PRO A 93 -20.20 -4.55 4.26
N LEU A 94 -19.61 -4.10 3.15
CA LEU A 94 -19.56 -2.69 2.79
C LEU A 94 -20.25 -2.45 1.46
N LEU A 95 -21.11 -1.43 1.42
CA LEU A 95 -21.74 -0.97 0.19
C LEU A 95 -20.80 -0.09 -0.65
N PRO A 96 -21.08 0.14 -1.95
CA PRO A 96 -20.19 0.91 -2.83
C PRO A 96 -19.80 2.30 -2.31
N LEU A 97 -20.73 3.01 -1.65
CA LEU A 97 -20.45 4.31 -1.06
C LEU A 97 -19.48 4.23 0.14
N GLN A 98 -19.56 3.16 0.94
CA GLN A 98 -18.62 2.92 2.03
C GLN A 98 -17.25 2.50 1.49
N LEU A 99 -17.21 1.65 0.45
CA LEU A 99 -15.98 1.28 -0.23
C LEU A 99 -15.27 2.49 -0.85
N LYS A 100 -16.01 3.44 -1.44
CA LYS A 100 -15.43 4.71 -1.92
C LYS A 100 -14.76 5.51 -0.78
N ARG A 101 -15.33 5.49 0.43
CA ARG A 101 -14.72 6.11 1.62
C ARG A 101 -13.47 5.36 2.09
N VAL A 102 -13.48 4.02 2.01
CA VAL A 102 -12.31 3.18 2.30
C VAL A 102 -11.18 3.42 1.31
N ALA A 103 -11.44 3.41 0.00
CA ALA A 103 -10.46 3.72 -1.04
C ALA A 103 -9.79 5.09 -0.82
N ARG A 104 -10.57 6.10 -0.40
CA ARG A 104 -10.04 7.43 -0.03
C ARG A 104 -9.08 7.42 1.17
N ARG A 105 -9.03 6.37 1.98
CA ARG A 105 -8.06 6.26 3.09
C ARG A 105 -6.68 5.80 2.63
N ALA A 106 -6.57 5.23 1.43
CA ALA A 106 -5.28 4.89 0.84
C ALA A 106 -4.37 6.12 0.73
N THR A 107 -4.92 7.30 0.43
CA THR A 107 -4.14 8.56 0.34
C THR A 107 -3.44 8.89 1.66
N MET A 108 -4.08 8.63 2.80
CA MET A 108 -3.47 8.90 4.11
C MET A 108 -2.33 7.92 4.41
N GLY A 109 -2.46 6.65 4.01
CA GLY A 109 -1.36 5.68 4.13
C GLY A 109 -0.19 6.01 3.21
N LEU A 110 -0.49 6.44 1.99
CA LEU A 110 0.49 6.91 1.01
C LEU A 110 1.21 8.18 1.46
N ALA A 111 0.48 9.15 2.02
CA ALA A 111 1.07 10.39 2.53
C ALA A 111 2.02 10.16 3.71
N ARG A 112 1.77 9.13 4.53
CA ARG A 112 2.66 8.75 5.64
C ARG A 112 4.00 8.18 5.21
N THR A 113 4.14 7.77 3.94
CA THR A 113 5.44 7.41 3.37
C THR A 113 6.11 8.59 2.67
N GLY A 114 5.56 9.79 2.84
CA GLY A 114 6.08 11.07 2.35
C GLY A 114 5.62 11.50 0.95
N SER A 115 4.76 10.71 0.28
CA SER A 115 4.26 11.10 -1.05
C SER A 115 3.31 12.29 -0.97
N MET A 116 3.47 13.23 -1.91
CA MET A 116 2.59 14.39 -2.08
C MET A 116 1.59 14.25 -3.24
N GLY A 117 1.61 13.15 -3.98
CA GLY A 117 0.80 12.97 -5.20
C GLY A 117 1.18 13.97 -6.30
N SER A 118 2.38 13.83 -6.86
CA SER A 118 2.91 14.78 -7.86
C SER A 118 2.01 14.87 -9.10
N HIS A 119 2.07 16.00 -9.80
CA HIS A 119 1.23 16.28 -10.99
C HIS A 119 1.25 15.17 -12.05
N THR A 120 2.42 14.56 -12.23
CA THR A 120 2.72 13.50 -13.18
C THR A 120 2.54 12.09 -12.61
N SER A 121 2.01 11.96 -11.38
CA SER A 121 1.76 10.67 -10.75
C SER A 121 0.36 10.15 -11.07
N GLY A 122 0.30 8.95 -11.64
CA GLY A 122 -0.95 8.21 -11.80
C GLY A 122 -1.32 7.46 -10.53
N ASP A 123 -2.02 8.11 -9.61
CA ASP A 123 -2.41 7.52 -8.31
C ASP A 123 -3.85 6.99 -8.36
N ILE A 124 -4.01 5.66 -8.36
CA ILE A 124 -5.32 4.99 -8.49
C ILE A 124 -5.56 4.05 -7.32
N PHE A 125 -6.72 4.21 -6.67
CA PHE A 125 -7.12 3.40 -5.52
C PHE A 125 -8.46 2.72 -5.77
N ILE A 126 -8.52 1.42 -5.55
CA ILE A 126 -9.74 0.62 -5.65
C ILE A 126 -9.98 -0.14 -4.35
N ALA A 127 -11.23 -0.22 -3.92
CA ALA A 127 -11.63 -0.99 -2.76
C ALA A 127 -12.81 -1.89 -3.12
N PHE A 128 -12.79 -3.15 -2.68
CA PHE A 128 -13.90 -4.08 -2.83
C PHE A 128 -14.14 -4.87 -1.53
N SER A 129 -15.37 -5.37 -1.40
CA SER A 129 -15.79 -6.26 -0.32
C SER A 129 -16.16 -7.63 -0.89
N THR A 130 -15.82 -8.69 -0.17
CA THR A 130 -16.20 -10.07 -0.49
C THR A 130 -17.45 -10.55 0.24
N ALA A 131 -18.08 -9.70 1.05
CA ALA A 131 -19.12 -10.09 2.01
C ALA A 131 -20.51 -10.33 1.41
N ASN A 132 -20.82 -9.71 0.27
CA ASN A 132 -22.12 -9.83 -0.40
C ASN A 132 -21.98 -10.62 -1.71
N PRO A 133 -21.83 -11.96 -1.66
CA PRO A 133 -21.76 -12.77 -2.87
C PRO A 133 -23.08 -12.66 -3.65
N GLY A 134 -23.00 -12.50 -4.97
CA GLY A 134 -24.19 -12.37 -5.82
C GLY A 134 -24.82 -10.97 -5.83
N ALA A 135 -24.18 -9.94 -5.25
CA ALA A 135 -24.70 -8.57 -5.26
C ALA A 135 -24.97 -7.97 -6.66
N PHE A 136 -24.40 -8.56 -7.72
CA PHE A 136 -24.58 -8.14 -9.12
C PHE A 136 -25.61 -8.97 -9.88
N ARG A 137 -26.34 -9.89 -9.22
CA ARG A 137 -27.43 -10.64 -9.87
C ARG A 137 -28.58 -9.69 -10.26
N ASP A 138 -29.15 -9.89 -11.43
CA ASP A 138 -30.22 -9.06 -12.01
C ASP A 138 -31.52 -9.84 -12.27
N ASP A 139 -31.56 -11.12 -11.87
CA ASP A 139 -32.70 -12.02 -12.03
C ASP A 139 -33.75 -11.87 -10.92
N THR A 140 -33.38 -11.32 -9.77
CA THR A 140 -34.21 -11.28 -8.56
C THR A 140 -33.94 -10.03 -7.69
N LEU A 141 -34.83 -9.78 -6.73
CA LEU A 141 -34.60 -8.74 -5.71
C LEU A 141 -33.48 -9.17 -4.77
N ASN A 142 -32.41 -8.36 -4.72
CA ASN A 142 -31.26 -8.61 -3.86
C ASN A 142 -31.45 -8.02 -2.46
N ARG A 143 -31.05 -8.78 -1.44
CA ARG A 143 -30.85 -8.29 -0.06
C ARG A 143 -29.36 -8.25 0.21
N LEU A 144 -28.87 -7.13 0.75
CA LEU A 144 -27.46 -6.90 1.02
C LEU A 144 -27.25 -6.63 2.51
N ASP A 145 -26.17 -7.17 3.04
CA ASP A 145 -25.67 -6.83 4.37
C ASP A 145 -24.81 -5.57 4.29
N MET A 146 -24.92 -4.74 5.33
CA MET A 146 -24.15 -3.51 5.46
C MET A 146 -23.72 -3.32 6.92
N LEU A 147 -22.43 -3.07 7.10
CA LEU A 147 -21.87 -2.62 8.36
C LEU A 147 -22.39 -1.20 8.68
N PRO A 148 -22.95 -0.94 9.87
CA PRO A 148 -23.41 0.40 10.21
C PRO A 148 -22.25 1.40 10.19
N ASP A 149 -22.52 2.61 9.70
CA ASP A 149 -21.49 3.64 9.46
C ASP A 149 -20.66 4.01 10.70
N ASN A 150 -21.26 3.94 11.89
CA ASN A 150 -20.59 4.19 13.17
C ASN A 150 -19.48 3.17 13.50
N HIS A 151 -19.37 2.08 12.74
CA HIS A 151 -18.32 1.06 12.88
C HIS A 151 -17.22 1.15 11.81
N LEU A 152 -17.22 2.19 10.97
CA LEU A 152 -16.24 2.31 9.89
C LEU A 152 -14.86 2.81 10.34
N ASN A 153 -14.74 3.49 11.48
CA ASN A 153 -13.46 4.06 11.92
C ASN A 153 -12.34 3.00 12.07
N PRO A 154 -12.56 1.82 12.68
CA PRO A 154 -11.58 0.73 12.68
C PRO A 154 -11.18 0.26 11.28
N ILE A 155 -12.12 0.20 10.34
CA ILE A 155 -11.85 -0.19 8.94
C ILE A 155 -10.99 0.89 8.25
N PHE A 156 -11.29 2.17 8.46
CA PHE A 156 -10.50 3.27 7.94
C PHE A 156 -9.08 3.26 8.49
N GLN A 157 -8.92 3.05 9.79
CA GLN A 157 -7.61 2.94 10.41
C GLN A 157 -6.81 1.77 9.82
N ALA A 158 -7.45 0.61 9.64
CA ALA A 158 -6.84 -0.55 9.01
C ALA A 158 -6.42 -0.26 7.57
N ALA A 159 -7.23 0.44 6.78
CA ALA A 159 -6.88 0.85 5.43
C ALA A 159 -5.61 1.71 5.40
N VAL A 160 -5.53 2.74 6.27
CA VAL A 160 -4.33 3.59 6.37
C VAL A 160 -3.09 2.78 6.73
N GLN A 161 -3.17 1.97 7.79
CA GLN A 161 -2.04 1.19 8.29
C GLN A 161 -1.57 0.12 7.31
N SER A 162 -2.50 -0.62 6.70
CA SER A 162 -2.18 -1.64 5.70
C SER A 162 -1.61 -1.02 4.43
N THR A 163 -2.08 0.17 4.02
CA THR A 163 -1.49 0.87 2.88
C THR A 163 -0.05 1.31 3.15
N GLU A 164 0.19 1.98 4.28
CA GLU A 164 1.52 2.42 4.71
C GLU A 164 2.50 1.23 4.74
N GLU A 165 2.12 0.14 5.40
CA GLU A 165 2.98 -1.05 5.50
C GLU A 165 3.16 -1.78 4.16
N ALA A 166 2.12 -1.89 3.33
CA ALA A 166 2.24 -2.54 2.02
C ALA A 166 3.25 -1.82 1.13
N ILE A 167 3.29 -0.49 1.18
CA ILE A 167 4.27 0.32 0.45
C ILE A 167 5.69 0.05 0.96
N ILE A 168 5.89 0.04 2.29
CA ILE A 168 7.18 -0.28 2.90
C ILE A 168 7.61 -1.73 2.58
N ASN A 169 6.68 -2.68 2.58
CA ASN A 169 6.96 -4.07 2.22
C ASN A 169 7.38 -4.20 0.75
N ALA A 170 6.85 -3.37 -0.16
CA ALA A 170 7.29 -3.35 -1.55
C ALA A 170 8.77 -2.97 -1.69
N LEU A 171 9.25 -2.02 -0.89
CA LEU A 171 10.66 -1.65 -0.84
C LEU A 171 11.54 -2.74 -0.25
N VAL A 172 11.15 -3.22 0.93
CA VAL A 172 11.97 -4.15 1.73
C VAL A 172 12.13 -5.48 1.01
N ALA A 173 11.10 -5.91 0.27
CA ALA A 173 11.14 -7.12 -0.54
C ALA A 173 11.93 -6.96 -1.86
N SER A 174 12.26 -5.73 -2.27
CA SER A 174 12.89 -5.44 -3.55
C SER A 174 14.41 -5.41 -3.45
N GLY A 175 15.09 -6.21 -4.26
CA GLY A 175 16.56 -6.20 -4.40
C GLY A 175 17.06 -5.34 -5.54
N ASP A 176 18.39 -5.21 -5.63
CA ASP A 176 19.06 -4.57 -6.75
C ASP A 176 18.65 -5.17 -8.11
N MET A 177 18.59 -4.34 -9.14
CA MET A 177 18.25 -4.74 -10.50
C MET A 177 19.07 -3.94 -11.51
N VAL A 178 19.51 -4.60 -12.59
CA VAL A 178 20.00 -3.94 -13.80
C VAL A 178 18.96 -4.17 -14.90
N GLY A 179 18.40 -3.10 -15.42
CA GLY A 179 17.41 -3.09 -16.50
C GLY A 179 18.03 -2.69 -17.84
N ALA A 180 17.18 -2.37 -18.83
CA ALA A 180 17.65 -2.11 -20.19
C ALA A 180 18.43 -0.80 -20.30
N GLY A 181 19.42 -0.82 -21.19
CA GLY A 181 20.42 0.23 -21.30
C GLY A 181 21.30 0.32 -20.06
N ASP A 182 21.59 -0.84 -19.43
CA ASP A 182 22.43 -0.97 -18.23
C ASP A 182 22.01 -0.09 -17.05
N ARG A 183 20.72 0.28 -17.01
CA ARG A 183 20.16 1.12 -15.95
C ARG A 183 20.06 0.32 -14.66
N LYS A 184 20.91 0.67 -13.70
CA LYS A 184 20.89 0.07 -12.37
C LYS A 184 19.88 0.76 -11.45
N VAL A 185 19.23 -0.04 -10.62
CA VAL A 185 18.44 0.36 -9.46
C VAL A 185 18.97 -0.39 -8.26
N ILE A 186 19.11 0.28 -7.12
CA ILE A 186 19.41 -0.40 -5.87
C ILE A 186 18.14 -0.67 -5.07
N GLY A 187 18.09 -1.81 -4.39
CA GLY A 187 17.11 -2.05 -3.34
C GLY A 187 17.36 -1.12 -2.14
N LEU A 188 16.36 -1.00 -1.26
CA LEU A 188 16.55 -0.28 0.00
C LEU A 188 17.62 -1.01 0.85
N PRO A 189 18.73 -0.36 1.24
CA PRO A 189 19.80 -1.03 1.99
C PRO A 189 19.35 -1.44 3.40
N LEU A 190 18.89 -2.68 3.57
CA LEU A 190 18.23 -3.14 4.80
C LEU A 190 19.09 -3.04 6.06
N LYS A 191 20.41 -3.22 5.94
CA LYS A 191 21.34 -3.05 7.08
C LYS A 191 21.35 -1.60 7.58
N LYS A 192 21.55 -0.64 6.67
CA LYS A 192 21.49 0.79 7.02
C LYS A 192 20.11 1.16 7.55
N LEU A 193 19.04 0.64 6.94
CA LEU A 193 17.68 0.85 7.42
C LEU A 193 17.52 0.40 8.88
N SER A 194 17.97 -0.81 9.23
CA SER A 194 17.86 -1.30 10.61
C SER A 194 18.62 -0.46 11.63
N GLU A 195 19.74 0.15 11.24
CA GLU A 195 20.54 1.04 12.10
C GLU A 195 19.79 2.35 12.44
N LEU A 196 18.73 2.70 11.70
CA LEU A 196 17.89 3.88 11.95
C LEU A 196 16.78 3.64 12.98
N PHE A 197 16.49 2.38 13.34
CA PHE A 197 15.40 2.00 14.24
C PHE A 197 15.92 1.10 15.38
N PRO A 198 16.61 1.67 16.39
CA PRO A 198 17.16 0.93 17.52
C PRO A 198 16.11 0.39 18.50
#